data_AF-A0A0N4XKK2-F1
#
_entry.id   AF-A0A0N4XKK2-F1
#
_cell.length_a   1.000
_cell.length_b   1.000
_cell.length_c   1.000
_cell.angle_alpha   90.00
_cell.angle_beta   90.00
_cell.angle_gamma   90.00
#
_symmetry.space_group_name_H-M   'P 1'
#
loop_
_entity.id
_entity.type
_entity.pdbx_description
1 polymer ?
#
loop_
_entity_poly.entity_id
_entity_poly.type
_entity_poly.pdbx_seq_one_letter_code
_entity_poly.pdbx_strand_id
1 'polypeptide(L)'
;YIACVRVPTRSTSRYTILYSHPNASDLSDHLVGVPNLMDLARFHKCDVYSYDYSGYGISSGHASESNLRSDIRALYDVCNLLNFHDDPL
;
A
#
# COMPACT_ATOMS: atom_id res chain seq x y z
N TYR A 1 14.18 1.55 5.58
CA TYR A 1 12.89 0.83 5.57
C TYR A 1 11.79 1.76 5.09
N ILE A 2 10.72 1.19 4.56
CA ILE A 2 9.51 1.89 4.13
C ILE A 2 8.33 1.34 4.94
N ALA A 3 7.50 2.22 5.47
CA ALA A 3 6.27 1.87 6.14
C ALA A 3 5.17 1.59 5.12
N CYS A 4 4.37 0.55 5.38
CA CYS A 4 3.25 0.16 4.54
C CYS A 4 2.09 -0.39 5.36
N VAL A 5 0.90 -0.36 4.79
CA VAL A 5 -0.31 -0.95 5.35
C VAL A 5 -0.97 -1.85 4.32
N ARG A 6 -1.51 -2.98 4.79
CA ARG A 6 -2.47 -3.81 4.06
C ARG A 6 -3.83 -3.62 4.70
N VAL A 7 -4.82 -3.27 3.89
CA VAL A 7 -6.23 -3.26 4.27
C VAL A 7 -6.88 -4.46 3.56
N PRO A 8 -7.01 -5.61 4.25
CA PRO A 8 -7.58 -6.80 3.66
C PRO A 8 -9.09 -6.66 3.49
N THR A 9 -9.65 -7.30 2.48
CA THR A 9 -11.09 -7.50 2.39
C THR A 9 -11.53 -8.74 3.19
N ARG A 10 -12.82 -8.83 3.54
CA ARG A 10 -13.33 -9.92 4.41
C ARG A 10 -13.37 -11.30 3.74
N SER A 11 -13.14 -11.36 2.43
CA SER A 11 -13.19 -12.58 1.62
C SER A 11 -11.91 -12.70 0.79
N THR A 12 -11.64 -13.89 0.24
CA THR A 12 -10.57 -14.07 -0.75
C THR A 12 -10.76 -13.09 -1.91
N SER A 13 -9.82 -12.16 -2.10
CA SER A 13 -9.89 -11.23 -3.22
C SER A 13 -9.14 -11.76 -4.43
N ARG A 14 -9.75 -11.64 -5.61
CA ARG A 14 -9.08 -11.97 -6.87
C ARG A 14 -8.08 -10.90 -7.32
N TYR A 15 -8.20 -9.69 -6.79
CA TYR A 15 -7.42 -8.54 -7.24
C TYR A 15 -6.94 -7.73 -6.06
N THR A 16 -5.85 -7.01 -6.28
CA THR A 16 -5.23 -6.16 -5.28
C THR A 16 -4.96 -4.80 -5.86
N ILE A 17 -5.18 -3.76 -5.06
CA ILE A 17 -4.87 -2.38 -5.40
C ILE A 17 -3.61 -1.99 -4.65
N LEU A 18 -2.58 -1.57 -5.39
CA LEU A 18 -1.45 -0.83 -4.82
C LEU A 18 -1.72 0.66 -5.01
N TYR A 19 -1.86 1.38 -3.91
CA TYR A 19 -2.13 2.80 -3.89
C TYR A 19 -0.86 3.57 -3.52
N SER A 20 -0.46 4.49 -4.38
CA SER A 20 0.61 5.45 -4.14
C SER A 20 -0.02 6.79 -3.77
N HIS A 21 0.32 7.33 -2.59
CA HIS A 21 -0.28 8.58 -2.11
C HIS A 21 0.17 9.80 -2.95
N PRO A 22 -0.60 10.91 -2.98
CA PRO A 22 -0.18 12.14 -3.62
C PRO A 22 1.11 12.70 -3.01
N ASN A 23 1.82 13.52 -3.79
CA ASN A 23 2.93 14.31 -3.26
C ASN A 23 2.45 15.20 -2.09
N ALA A 24 3.33 15.42 -1.11
CA ALA A 24 3.06 16.21 0.10
C ALA A 24 1.96 15.67 1.02
N SER A 25 1.65 14.37 0.91
CA SER A 25 0.89 13.60 1.90
C SER A 25 1.72 12.40 2.35
N ASP A 26 1.28 11.69 3.37
CA ASP A 26 1.83 10.40 3.80
C ASP A 26 0.74 9.35 4.01
N LEU A 27 1.12 8.14 4.40
CA LEU A 27 0.20 7.02 4.60
C LEU A 27 -0.93 7.32 5.60
N SER A 28 -0.65 8.14 6.62
CA SER A 28 -1.63 8.44 7.67
C SER A 28 -2.79 9.28 7.17
N ASP A 29 -2.55 10.18 6.20
CA ASP A 29 -3.57 11.01 5.56
C ASP A 29 -4.66 10.17 4.88
N HIS A 30 -4.33 8.96 4.43
CA HIS A 30 -5.23 8.10 3.64
C HIS A 30 -5.83 6.95 4.44
N LEU A 31 -5.27 6.64 5.62
CA LEU A 31 -5.82 5.56 6.45
C LEU A 31 -7.25 5.88 6.90
N VAL A 32 -7.52 7.15 7.23
CA VAL A 32 -8.87 7.64 7.61
C VAL A 32 -9.33 8.87 6.82
N GLY A 33 -8.46 9.50 6.02
CA GLY A 33 -8.78 10.70 5.26
C GLY A 33 -9.23 10.43 3.82
N VAL A 34 -8.67 11.13 2.83
CA VAL A 34 -9.18 11.14 1.45
C VAL A 34 -8.07 10.86 0.42
N PRO A 35 -8.15 9.74 -0.33
CA PRO A 35 -9.16 8.68 -0.21
C PRO A 35 -8.98 7.84 1.05
N ASN A 36 -10.09 7.39 1.64
CA ASN A 36 -10.08 6.47 2.76
C ASN A 36 -9.78 5.05 2.23
N LEU A 37 -8.66 4.47 2.65
CA LEU A 37 -8.22 3.14 2.18
C LEU A 37 -9.17 2.00 2.61
N MET A 38 -9.84 2.12 3.76
CA MET A 38 -10.84 1.14 4.20
C MET A 38 -12.07 1.15 3.30
N ASP A 39 -12.54 2.33 2.91
CA ASP A 39 -13.64 2.47 1.97
C ASP A 39 -13.25 1.96 0.58
N LEU A 40 -12.02 2.25 0.13
CA LEU A 40 -11.51 1.74 -1.14
C LEU A 40 -11.53 0.21 -1.18
N ALA A 41 -11.01 -0.45 -0.14
CA ALA A 41 -11.01 -1.90 -0.04
C ALA A 41 -12.44 -2.48 -0.02
N ARG A 42 -13.34 -1.83 0.74
CA ARG A 42 -14.74 -2.24 0.88
C ARG A 42 -15.52 -2.12 -0.43
N PHE A 43 -15.40 -0.99 -1.12
CA PHE A 43 -16.16 -0.73 -2.34
C PHE A 43 -15.68 -1.55 -3.53
N HIS A 44 -14.35 -1.74 -3.66
CA HIS A 44 -13.77 -2.51 -4.75
C HIS A 44 -13.67 -4.01 -4.47
N LYS A 45 -13.90 -4.46 -3.22
CA LYS A 45 -13.73 -5.85 -2.79
C LYS A 45 -12.32 -6.38 -3.11
N CYS A 46 -11.35 -5.50 -3.00
CA CYS A 46 -9.94 -5.76 -3.26
C CYS A 46 -9.15 -5.52 -1.98
N ASP A 47 -8.10 -6.30 -1.80
CA ASP A 47 -7.08 -5.93 -0.83
C ASP A 47 -6.41 -4.64 -1.30
N VAL A 48 -6.17 -3.72 -0.37
CA VAL A 48 -5.51 -2.45 -0.68
C VAL A 48 -4.21 -2.40 0.09
N TYR A 49 -3.12 -2.19 -0.64
CA TYR A 49 -1.80 -1.92 -0.08
C TYR A 49 -1.45 -0.47 -0.35
N SER A 50 -0.92 0.20 0.67
CA SER A 50 -0.41 1.57 0.56
C SER A 50 0.87 1.68 1.38
N TYR A 51 1.67 2.70 1.10
CA TYR A 51 3.01 2.87 1.63
C TYR A 51 3.41 4.32 1.63
N ASP A 52 4.29 4.68 2.56
CA ASP A 52 5.01 5.95 2.55
C ASP A 52 6.11 5.92 1.48
N TYR A 53 6.42 7.07 0.87
CA TYR A 53 7.66 7.20 0.10
C TYR A 53 8.89 7.34 1.00
N SER A 54 10.08 7.03 0.48
CA SER A 54 11.35 7.34 1.13
C SER A 54 11.40 8.80 1.58
N GLY A 55 11.63 9.02 2.88
CA GLY A 55 11.67 10.36 3.49
C GLY A 55 10.31 11.01 3.78
N TYR A 56 9.21 10.26 3.65
CA TYR A 56 7.86 10.67 4.04
C TYR A 56 7.38 9.90 5.28
N GLY A 57 6.45 10.50 6.03
CA GLY A 57 5.83 9.88 7.20
C GLY A 57 6.87 9.34 8.18
N ILE A 58 6.78 8.05 8.48
CA ILE A 58 7.71 7.35 9.38
C ILE A 58 8.80 6.57 8.63
N SER A 59 8.87 6.72 7.31
CA SER A 59 9.82 6.03 6.44
C SER A 59 11.18 6.72 6.42
N SER A 60 12.23 5.90 6.39
CA SER A 60 13.61 6.38 6.36
C SER A 60 14.02 6.88 4.97
N GLY A 61 15.21 7.48 4.88
CA GLY A 61 15.80 7.88 3.59
C GLY A 61 15.40 9.31 3.19
N HIS A 62 15.40 9.57 1.89
CA HIS A 62 15.05 10.88 1.34
C HIS A 62 14.32 10.75 0.01
N ALA A 63 13.55 11.79 -0.34
CA ALA A 63 12.80 11.83 -1.59
C ALA A 63 13.76 11.86 -2.79
N SER A 64 13.57 10.92 -3.72
CA SER A 64 14.20 10.94 -5.05
C SER A 64 13.40 10.04 -6.00
N GLU A 65 13.49 10.28 -7.30
CA GLU A 65 12.82 9.43 -8.29
C GLU A 65 13.31 7.97 -8.22
N SER A 66 14.61 7.77 -8.00
CA SER A 66 15.19 6.42 -7.89
C SER A 66 14.65 5.68 -6.66
N ASN A 67 14.53 6.37 -5.53
CA ASN A 67 13.98 5.78 -4.32
C ASN A 67 12.49 5.47 -4.50
N LEU A 68 11.71 6.42 -5.05
CA LEU A 68 10.28 6.22 -5.31
C LEU A 68 10.01 4.98 -6.17
N ARG A 69 10.80 4.79 -7.24
CA ARG A 69 10.73 3.59 -8.09
C ARG A 69 11.15 2.31 -7.37
N SER A 70 11.99 2.39 -6.35
CA SER A 70 12.42 1.24 -5.54
C SER A 70 11.37 0.90 -4.48
N ASP A 71 10.77 1.92 -3.88
CA ASP A 71 9.72 1.79 -2.85
C ASP A 71 8.50 1.04 -3.39
N ILE A 72 7.99 1.44 -4.58
CA ILE A 72 6.84 0.74 -5.19
C ILE A 72 7.16 -0.71 -5.58
N ARG A 73 8.40 -0.99 -6.02
CA ARG A 73 8.83 -2.35 -6.35
C ARG A 73 8.89 -3.24 -5.11
N ALA A 74 9.45 -2.71 -4.02
CA ALA A 74 9.48 -3.44 -2.75
C ALA A 74 8.06 -3.78 -2.25
N LEU A 75 7.11 -2.84 -2.34
CA LEU A 75 5.73 -3.12 -1.97
C LEU A 75 5.07 -4.16 -2.90
N TYR A 76 5.32 -4.09 -4.21
CA TYR A 76 4.81 -5.06 -5.17
C TYR A 76 5.28 -6.49 -4.84
N ASP A 77 6.57 -6.67 -4.52
CA ASP A 77 7.12 -7.98 -4.16
C ASP A 77 6.50 -8.51 -2.86
N VAL A 78 6.35 -7.66 -1.85
CA VAL A 78 5.70 -8.02 -0.57
C VAL A 78 4.23 -8.40 -0.78
N CYS A 79 3.50 -7.60 -1.56
CA CYS A 79 2.10 -7.86 -1.89
C CYS A 79 1.92 -9.23 -2.55
N ASN A 80 2.77 -9.56 -3.53
CA ASN A 80 2.73 -10.86 -4.18
C ASN A 80 2.97 -11.98 -3.18
N LEU A 81 4.02 -11.88 -2.37
CA LEU A 81 4.37 -12.89 -1.37
C LEU A 81 3.21 -13.16 -0.40
N LEU A 82 2.58 -12.11 0.13
CA LEU A 82 1.50 -12.22 1.10
C LEU A 82 0.23 -12.82 0.49
N ASN A 83 -0.10 -12.46 -0.75
CA ASN A 83 -1.32 -12.95 -1.40
C ASN A 83 -1.21 -14.42 -1.85
N PHE A 84 0.00 -14.93 -2.16
CA PHE A 84 0.18 -16.35 -2.48
C PHE A 84 -0.02 -17.28 -1.29
N HIS A 85 0.07 -16.78 -0.06
CA HIS A 85 -0.20 -17.58 1.14
C HIS A 85 -1.69 -17.65 1.51
N ASP A 86 -2.52 -16.78 0.94
CA ASP A 86 -3.96 -16.71 1.21
C ASP A 86 -4.82 -17.56 0.24
N ASP A 87 -4.19 -18.26 -0.72
CA ASP A 87 -4.87 -19.15 -1.67
C ASP A 87 -4.82 -20.60 -1.13
N PRO A 88 -5.93 -21.15 -0.59
CA PRO A 88 -5.96 -22.54 -0.17
C PRO A 88 -5.98 -23.44 -1.41
N LEU A 89 -5.04 -24.38 -1.50
CA LEU A 89 -5.09 -25.50 -2.45
C LEU A 89 -6.43 -26.25 -2.36
#